data_AF-A0A955YZ47-F1
#
_entry.id   AF-A0A955YZ47-F1
#
_cell.length_a   1.000
_cell.length_b   1.000
_cell.length_c   1.000
_cell.angle_alpha   90.00
_cell.angle_beta   90.00
_cell.angle_gamma   90.00
#
_symmetry.space_group_name_H-M   'P 1'
#
loop_
_entity.id
_entity.type
_entity.pdbx_description
1 polymer ?
#
loop_
_entity_poly.entity_id
_entity_poly.type
_entity_poly.pdbx_seq_one_letter_code
_entity_poly.pdbx_strand_id
1 'polypeptide(L)' 'MSTPPTGCPYTGSCELYPRFSLKGALKIWQQRYCSHETQHQRCARYQLATSNEPVPATLLPNGEHIPTT' A
#
# COMPACT_ATOMS: atom_id res chain seq x y z
N MET A 1 12.51 -20.80 13.05
CA MET A 1 11.67 -21.01 11.86
C MET A 1 10.92 -19.71 11.61
N SER A 2 11.41 -18.86 10.71
CA SER A 2 10.73 -17.59 10.37
C SER A 2 9.81 -17.86 9.19
N THR A 3 8.55 -18.17 9.49
CA THR A 3 7.50 -18.26 8.48
C THR A 3 7.36 -16.89 7.80
N PRO A 4 7.57 -16.76 6.48
CA PRO A 4 7.33 -15.50 5.80
C PRO A 4 5.84 -15.15 5.95
N PRO A 5 5.48 -13.92 6.32
CA PRO A 5 4.08 -13.54 6.48
C PRO A 5 3.37 -13.73 5.14
N THR A 6 2.41 -14.67 5.10
CA THR A 6 1.53 -14.96 3.97
C THR A 6 0.53 -13.81 3.82
N GLY A 7 1.01 -12.63 3.47
CA GLY A 7 0.22 -11.41 3.38
C GLY A 7 0.91 -10.23 4.06
N CYS A 8 0.75 -9.03 3.48
CA CYS A 8 1.23 -7.80 4.10
C CYS A 8 0.56 -7.66 5.48
N PRO A 9 1.28 -7.64 6.60
CA PRO A 9 0.67 -7.43 7.92
C PRO A 9 -0.04 -6.07 8.00
N TYR A 10 0.33 -5.16 7.11
CA TYR A 10 -0.28 -3.85 6.93
C TYR A 10 -1.41 -3.83 5.90
N THR A 11 -1.94 -4.96 5.39
CA THR A 11 -3.10 -4.92 4.47
C THR A 11 -4.33 -4.27 5.08
N GLY A 12 -4.50 -4.34 6.42
CA GLY A 12 -5.62 -3.69 7.12
C GLY A 12 -5.43 -2.20 7.41
N SER A 13 -4.19 -1.75 7.61
CA SER A 13 -3.87 -0.33 7.94
C SER A 13 -3.37 0.45 6.73
N CYS A 14 -2.73 -0.23 5.79
CA CYS A 14 -2.46 0.31 4.47
C CYS A 14 -3.75 0.11 3.70
N GLU A 15 -4.54 1.16 3.49
CA GLU A 15 -5.71 1.16 2.60
C GLU A 15 -5.32 0.97 1.12
N LEU A 16 -4.36 0.12 0.85
CA LEU A 16 -4.15 -0.54 -0.40
C LEU A 16 -5.44 -1.36 -0.67
N TYR A 17 -6.24 -1.00 -1.69
CA TYR A 17 -7.10 -1.93 -2.47
C TYR A 17 -8.62 -1.86 -2.56
N PRO A 18 -9.40 -0.90 -2.04
CA PRO A 18 -10.81 -0.92 -2.45
C PRO A 18 -11.00 -0.57 -3.95
N ARG A 19 -10.05 0.12 -4.61
CA ARG A 19 -10.21 0.60 -6.00
C ARG A 19 -9.23 0.07 -7.05
N PHE A 20 -8.10 -0.52 -6.65
CA PHE A 20 -7.10 -1.00 -7.61
C PHE A 20 -7.34 -2.47 -7.97
N SER A 21 -8.42 -2.74 -8.72
CA SER A 21 -8.77 -4.08 -9.24
C SER A 21 -7.84 -4.60 -10.35
N LEU A 22 -6.76 -3.88 -10.68
CA LEU A 22 -5.70 -4.38 -11.54
C LEU A 22 -4.83 -5.37 -10.75
N LYS A 23 -5.27 -6.64 -10.72
CA LYS A 23 -4.62 -7.75 -9.98
C LYS A 23 -3.10 -7.85 -10.18
N GLY A 24 -2.58 -7.39 -11.32
CA GLY A 24 -1.13 -7.34 -11.60
C GLY A 24 -0.38 -6.25 -10.83
N ALA A 25 -0.90 -5.02 -10.83
CA ALA A 25 -0.29 -3.90 -10.08
C ALA A 25 -0.34 -4.16 -8.57
N LEU A 26 -1.40 -4.83 -8.11
CA LEU A 26 -1.57 -5.26 -6.73
C LEU A 26 -0.35 -6.02 -6.19
N LYS A 27 0.05 -7.05 -6.91
CA LYS A 27 1.15 -7.91 -6.50
C LYS A 27 2.49 -7.17 -6.46
N ILE A 28 2.73 -6.25 -7.39
CA ILE A 28 3.95 -5.42 -7.44
C ILE A 28 4.02 -4.52 -6.21
N TRP A 29 2.92 -3.85 -5.87
CA TRP A 29 2.89 -2.98 -4.71
C TRP A 29 3.06 -3.74 -3.39
N GLN A 30 2.44 -4.91 -3.27
CA GLN A 30 2.69 -5.80 -2.14
C GLN A 30 4.14 -6.24 -2.07
N GLN A 31 4.75 -6.66 -3.19
CA GLN A 31 6.16 -7.02 -3.18
C GLN A 31 7.07 -5.85 -2.79
N ARG A 32 6.77 -4.65 -3.27
CA ARG A 32 7.60 -3.46 -3.03
C ARG A 32 7.50 -2.94 -1.61
N TYR A 33 6.29 -2.89 -1.05
CA TYR A 33 6.04 -2.23 0.23
C TYR A 33 5.78 -3.20 1.39
N CYS A 34 5.44 -4.45 1.11
CA CYS A 34 5.06 -5.43 2.12
C CYS A 34 6.03 -6.61 2.28
N SER A 35 6.87 -6.91 1.29
CA SER A 35 7.84 -8.01 1.41
C SER A 35 9.00 -7.71 2.36
N HIS A 36 9.17 -6.45 2.77
CA HIS A 36 10.20 -6.05 3.73
C HIS A 36 9.58 -5.33 4.92
N GLU A 37 10.12 -5.59 6.11
CA GLU A 37 9.64 -5.02 7.37
C GLU A 37 9.70 -3.49 7.41
N THR A 38 10.53 -2.82 6.61
CA THR A 38 10.69 -1.35 6.65
C THR A 38 10.12 -0.64 5.43
N GLN A 39 9.81 -1.36 4.33
CA GLN A 39 9.40 -0.69 3.09
C GLN A 39 8.01 -0.06 3.21
N HIS A 40 7.14 -0.60 4.07
CA HIS A 40 5.82 -0.05 4.32
C HIS A 40 5.87 1.42 4.78
N GLN A 41 6.93 1.83 5.47
CA GLN A 41 7.16 3.20 5.92
C GLN A 41 7.33 4.20 4.77
N ARG A 42 7.65 3.71 3.56
CA ARG A 42 7.79 4.51 2.34
C ARG A 42 6.52 4.54 1.49
N CYS A 43 5.46 3.84 1.91
CA CYS A 43 4.17 3.88 1.25
C CYS A 43 3.45 5.17 1.63
N ALA A 44 3.19 6.06 0.66
CA ALA A 44 2.54 7.34 0.92
C ALA A 44 1.15 7.15 1.56
N ARG A 45 0.41 6.13 1.12
CA ARG A 45 -0.90 5.78 1.71
C ARG A 45 -0.78 5.37 3.18
N TYR A 46 0.27 4.61 3.53
CA TYR A 46 0.53 4.21 4.91
C TYR A 46 0.84 5.43 5.78
N GLN A 47 1.70 6.33 5.30
CA GLN A 47 2.09 7.54 6.02
C GLN A 47 0.88 8.43 6.37
N LEU A 48 -0.03 8.64 5.41
CA LEU A 48 -1.26 9.39 5.66
C LEU A 48 -2.18 8.67 6.65
N ALA A 49 -2.40 7.36 6.46
CA ALA A 49 -3.24 6.56 7.35
C ALA A 49 -2.73 6.59 8.80
N THR A 50 -1.42 6.47 9.01
CA THR A 50 -0.80 6.56 10.36
C THR A 50 -0.83 7.97 10.94
N SER A 51 -0.91 8.99 10.10
CA SER A 51 -0.98 10.40 10.52
C SER A 51 -2.41 10.87 10.77
N ASN A 52 -3.41 9.97 10.71
CA ASN A 52 -4.84 10.31 10.74
C ASN A 52 -5.26 11.32 9.65
N GLU A 53 -4.54 11.35 8.54
CA GLU A 53 -4.88 12.17 7.39
C GLU A 53 -5.80 11.41 6.42
N PRO A 54 -6.72 12.10 5.73
CA PRO A 54 -7.56 11.46 4.73
C PRO A 54 -6.69 10.93 3.59
N VAL A 55 -6.84 9.64 3.27
CA VAL A 55 -6.09 9.01 2.18
C VAL A 55 -6.85 9.19 0.87
N PRO A 56 -6.38 10.01 -0.10
CA PRO A 56 -7.09 10.22 -1.34
C PRO A 56 -7.22 8.91 -2.12
N ALA A 57 -8.39 8.67 -2.73
CA ALA A 57 -8.60 7.47 -3.53
C ALA A 57 -7.73 7.42 -4.80
N THR A 58 -7.30 8.59 -5.29
CA THR A 58 -6.37 8.72 -6.42
C THR A 58 -4.92 8.47 -6.02
N LEU A 59 -4.57 8.55 -4.72
CA LEU A 59 -3.20 8.42 -4.26
C LEU A 59 -2.71 6.98 -4.37
N LEU A 60 -1.66 6.79 -5.16
CA LEU A 60 -0.92 5.55 -5.32
C LEU A 60 0.08 5.34 -4.17
N PRO A 61 0.55 4.09 -3.95
CA PRO A 61 1.46 3.77 -2.85
C PRO A 61 2.82 4.49 -2.94
N ASN A 62 3.24 4.86 -4.15
CA ASN A 62 4.47 5.61 -4.42
C ASN A 62 4.33 7.13 -4.31
N GLY A 63 3.16 7.66 -3.95
CA GLY A 63 2.92 9.09 -3.85
C GLY A 63 2.37 9.75 -5.12
N GLU A 64 2.26 9.00 -6.23
CA GLU A 64 1.65 9.51 -7.46
C GLU A 64 0.12 9.55 -7.34
N HIS A 65 -0.54 10.37 -8.15
CA HIS A 65 -2.00 10.41 -8.23
C HIS A 65 -2.49 9.87 -9.56
N ILE A 66 -3.57 9.08 -9.54
CA ILE A 66 -4.29 8.73 -10.77
C ILE A 66 -4.81 10.04 -11.39
N PRO A 67 -4.49 10.33 -12.66
CA PRO A 67 -5.05 11.48 -13.35
C PRO A 67 -6.58 11.32 -13.44
N THR A 68 -7.30 12.32 -12.93
CA THR A 68 -8.75 12.45 -13.10
C THR A 68 -9.00 13.19 -14.40
N THR A 69 -9.09 12.46 -15.51
CA THR A 69 -9.53 12.99 -16.81
C THR A 69 -11.04 12.96 -16.90
#